data_AF-A0A7C0Y5N3-F1
#
_entry.id   AF-A0A7C0Y5N3-F1
#
_cell.length_a   1.000
_cell.length_b   1.000
_cell.length_c   1.000
_cell.angle_alpha   90.00
_cell.angle_beta   90.00
_cell.angle_gamma   90.00
#
_symmetry.space_group_name_H-M   'P 1'
#
loop_
_entity.id
_entity.type
_entity.pdbx_description
1 polymer ?
#
loop_
_entity_poly.entity_id
_entity_poly.type
_entity_poly.pdbx_seq_one_letter_code
_entity_poly.pdbx_strand_id
1 'polypeptide(L)'
;LDLDILDPGYLPGTGTPEGGGVTPRELFSALAFFRGRNLVGADVVELSPVHDVTGVSTVLAAKVVREILLLLGHARGLVRRQGPYVRD
;
A
#
# COMPACT_ATOMS: atom_id res chain seq x y z
N LEU A 1 7.50 -0.60 4.51
CA LEU A 1 6.40 0.39 4.61
C LEU A 1 5.72 0.16 5.94
N ASP A 2 5.88 1.12 6.82
CA ASP A 2 5.14 1.13 8.08
C ASP A 2 3.67 1.49 7.84
N LEU A 3 2.76 0.72 8.44
CA LEU A 3 1.33 0.91 8.30
C LEU A 3 0.76 1.89 9.33
N ASP A 4 1.49 2.21 10.39
CA ASP A 4 1.05 3.16 11.42
C ASP A 4 1.01 4.62 10.95
N ILE A 5 1.61 4.91 9.78
CA ILE A 5 1.48 6.19 9.07
C ILE A 5 0.03 6.49 8.65
N LEU A 6 -0.82 5.47 8.51
CA LEU A 6 -2.22 5.63 8.16
C LEU A 6 -3.02 6.09 9.37
N ASP A 7 -3.95 7.01 9.17
CA ASP A 7 -4.81 7.45 10.27
C ASP A 7 -5.55 6.24 10.88
N PRO A 8 -5.62 6.14 12.24
CA PRO A 8 -6.27 5.02 12.93
C PRO A 8 -7.74 4.81 12.56
N GLY A 9 -8.42 5.82 11.99
CA GLY A 9 -9.76 5.67 11.43
C GLY A 9 -9.82 4.73 10.22
N TYR A 10 -8.69 4.50 9.53
CA TYR A 10 -8.55 3.55 8.43
C TYR A 10 -7.75 2.30 8.78
N LEU A 11 -6.75 2.43 9.66
CA LEU A 11 -5.90 1.32 10.10
C LEU A 11 -5.75 1.32 11.63
N PRO A 12 -6.78 0.89 12.37
CA PRO A 12 -6.69 0.78 13.83
C PRO A 12 -5.78 -0.36 14.30
N GLY A 13 -5.55 -1.36 13.46
CA GLY A 13 -4.80 -2.57 13.77
C GLY A 13 -3.29 -2.38 13.69
N THR A 14 -2.73 -1.55 14.55
CA THR A 14 -1.28 -1.33 14.73
C THR A 14 -0.92 -1.28 16.22
N GLY A 15 0.35 -1.49 16.57
CA GLY A 15 0.85 -1.37 17.95
C GLY A 15 0.88 0.06 18.48
N THR A 16 1.05 1.04 17.59
CA THR A 16 1.31 2.46 17.92
C THR A 16 0.41 3.38 17.07
N PRO A 17 -0.90 3.46 17.35
CA PRO A 17 -1.79 4.31 16.55
C PRO A 17 -1.48 5.80 16.75
N GLU A 18 -1.15 6.50 15.66
CA GLU A 18 -0.87 7.94 15.64
C GLU A 18 -1.97 8.72 14.91
N GLY A 19 -2.70 9.58 15.62
CA GLY A 19 -3.80 10.36 15.03
C GLY A 19 -3.32 11.45 14.05
N GLY A 20 -4.11 11.71 13.00
CA GLY A 20 -3.76 12.69 11.97
C GLY A 20 -2.87 12.13 10.86
N GLY A 21 -2.81 10.80 10.75
CA GLY A 21 -2.08 10.09 9.70
C GLY A 21 -2.67 10.30 8.30
N VAL A 22 -2.02 9.72 7.29
CA VAL A 22 -2.46 9.86 5.91
C VAL A 22 -3.68 8.98 5.62
N THR A 23 -4.46 9.37 4.62
CA THR A 23 -5.55 8.53 4.12
C THR A 23 -5.01 7.41 3.20
N PRO A 24 -5.74 6.30 3.02
CA PRO A 24 -5.38 5.27 2.05
C PRO A 24 -5.20 5.80 0.63
N ARG A 25 -5.98 6.83 0.25
CA ARG A 25 -5.88 7.47 -1.06
C ARG A 25 -4.55 8.18 -1.25
N GLU A 26 -4.09 8.90 -0.24
CA GLU A 26 -2.80 9.60 -0.27
C GLU A 26 -1.65 8.60 -0.30
N LEU A 27 -1.73 7.53 0.49
CA LEU A 27 -0.75 6.43 0.44
C LEU A 27 -0.64 5.82 -0.96
N PHE A 28 -1.76 5.46 -1.60
CA PHE A 28 -1.72 4.89 -2.96
C PHE A 28 -1.24 5.89 -4.02
N SER A 29 -1.56 7.18 -3.84
CA SER A 29 -1.01 8.24 -4.69
C SER A 29 0.51 8.35 -4.52
N ALA A 30 1.02 8.25 -3.29
CA ALA A 30 2.44 8.25 -3.00
C ALA A 30 3.16 7.02 -3.61
N LEU A 31 2.57 5.82 -3.49
CA LEU A 31 3.12 4.61 -4.10
C LEU A 31 3.22 4.70 -5.63
N ALA A 32 2.34 5.46 -6.29
CA ALA A 32 2.38 5.64 -7.73
C ALA A 32 3.66 6.35 -8.23
N PHE A 33 4.34 7.15 -7.40
CA PHE A 33 5.62 7.79 -7.77
C PHE A 33 6.76 6.79 -8.00
N PHE A 34 6.63 5.56 -7.48
CA PHE A 34 7.62 4.50 -7.70
C PHE A 34 7.41 3.72 -9.00
N ARG A 35 6.37 4.03 -9.78
CA ARG A 35 6.14 3.38 -11.09
C ARG A 35 7.34 3.56 -12.02
N GLY A 36 7.78 2.47 -12.63
CA GLY A 36 8.92 2.47 -13.55
C GLY A 36 10.29 2.63 -12.89
N ARG A 37 10.36 2.72 -11.55
CA ARG A 37 11.62 2.70 -10.81
C ARG A 37 12.11 1.26 -10.61
N ASN A 38 13.42 1.09 -10.48
CA ASN A 38 14.02 -0.21 -10.17
C ASN A 38 13.85 -0.55 -8.68
N LEU A 39 12.69 -1.09 -8.32
CA LEU A 39 12.42 -1.61 -6.97
C LEU A 39 12.93 -3.06 -6.88
N VAL A 40 13.85 -3.33 -5.94
CA VAL A 40 14.44 -4.66 -5.75
C VAL A 40 13.73 -5.50 -4.69
N GLY A 41 12.96 -4.85 -3.80
CA GLY A 41 12.19 -5.48 -2.73
C GLY A 41 11.42 -4.42 -1.93
N ALA A 42 10.57 -4.88 -1.02
CA ALA A 42 9.81 -4.05 -0.09
C ALA A 42 9.30 -4.91 1.08
N ASP A 43 9.14 -4.28 2.24
CA ASP A 43 8.47 -4.84 3.41
C ASP A 43 7.17 -4.07 3.69
N VAL A 44 6.24 -4.71 4.40
CA VAL A 44 5.05 -4.08 4.98
C VAL A 44 4.99 -4.53 6.43
N VAL A 45 5.05 -3.58 7.36
CA VAL A 45 5.24 -3.82 8.80
C VAL A 45 4.15 -3.14 9.63
N GLU A 46 4.15 -3.37 10.94
CA GLU A 46 3.21 -2.82 11.93
C GLU A 46 1.72 -3.15 11.73
N LEU A 47 1.40 -4.23 11.00
CA LEU A 47 0.07 -4.82 11.10
C LEU A 47 -0.05 -5.59 12.43
N SER A 48 -1.01 -5.19 13.26
CA SER A 48 -1.42 -5.88 14.49
C SER A 48 -2.89 -6.30 14.39
N PRO A 49 -3.21 -7.51 13.88
CA PRO A 49 -4.59 -7.96 13.75
C PRO A 49 -5.33 -8.07 15.09
N VAL A 50 -4.60 -8.27 16.19
CA VAL A 50 -5.18 -8.34 17.54
C VAL A 50 -5.77 -7.01 18.00
N HIS A 51 -5.34 -5.88 17.42
CA HIS A 51 -5.86 -4.56 17.72
C HIS A 51 -7.01 -4.14 16.78
N ASP A 52 -7.37 -4.97 15.80
CA ASP A 52 -8.50 -4.73 14.90
C ASP A 52 -9.34 -5.99 14.67
N VAL A 53 -10.33 -6.17 15.54
CA VAL A 53 -11.30 -7.28 15.48
C VAL A 53 -12.21 -7.22 14.25
N THR A 54 -12.30 -6.07 13.57
CA THR A 54 -13.12 -5.93 12.35
C THR A 54 -12.40 -6.51 11.12
N GLY A 55 -11.08 -6.61 11.19
CA GLY A 55 -10.23 -7.09 10.10
C GLY A 55 -9.99 -6.07 8.98
N VAL A 56 -10.50 -4.84 9.10
CA VAL A 56 -10.34 -3.77 8.09
C VAL A 56 -8.86 -3.47 7.83
N SER A 57 -8.04 -3.40 8.87
CA SER A 57 -6.59 -3.17 8.81
C SER A 57 -5.88 -4.28 8.05
N THR A 58 -6.30 -5.53 8.27
CA THR A 58 -5.74 -6.70 7.56
C THR A 58 -6.08 -6.64 6.07
N VAL A 59 -7.33 -6.28 5.72
CA VAL A 59 -7.75 -6.13 4.32
C VAL A 59 -7.01 -4.96 3.65
N LEU A 60 -6.85 -3.84 4.35
CA LEU A 60 -6.12 -2.68 3.85
C LEU A 60 -4.63 -3.00 3.65
N ALA A 61 -3.99 -3.66 4.61
CA ALA A 61 -2.61 -4.12 4.50
C ALA A 61 -2.42 -5.08 3.31
N ALA A 62 -3.34 -6.03 3.10
CA ALA A 62 -3.32 -6.92 1.93
C ALA A 62 -3.41 -6.15 0.61
N LYS A 63 -4.24 -5.10 0.55
CA LYS A 63 -4.33 -4.20 -0.62
C LYS A 63 -3.01 -3.45 -0.84
N VAL A 64 -2.38 -2.95 0.22
CA VAL A 64 -1.07 -2.28 0.15
C VAL A 64 0.01 -3.22 -0.39
N VAL A 65 0.09 -4.45 0.14
CA VAL A 65 1.01 -5.49 -0.35
C VAL A 65 0.77 -5.76 -1.84
N ARG A 66 -0.49 -5.89 -2.27
CA ARG A 66 -0.83 -6.09 -3.69
C ARG A 66 -0.31 -4.95 -4.57
N GLU A 67 -0.50 -3.69 -4.18
CA GLU A 67 -0.01 -2.54 -4.96
C GLU A 67 1.52 -2.53 -5.06
N ILE A 68 2.22 -2.85 -3.96
CA ILE A 68 3.69 -2.96 -3.95
C ILE A 68 4.17 -4.11 -4.85
N LEU A 69 3.50 -5.26 -4.82
CA LEU A 69 3.81 -6.39 -5.72
C LEU A 69 3.63 -6.02 -7.19
N LEU A 70 2.59 -5.24 -7.53
CA LEU A 70 2.42 -4.73 -8.88
C LEU A 70 3.58 -3.82 -9.28
N LEU A 71 4.03 -2.91 -8.40
CA LEU A 71 5.19 -2.05 -8.68
C LEU A 71 6.47 -2.85 -8.91
N LEU A 72 6.74 -3.87 -8.09
CA LEU A 72 7.87 -4.79 -8.24
C LEU A 72 7.79 -5.58 -9.55
N GLY A 73 6.59 -6.05 -9.93
CA GLY A 73 6.35 -6.79 -11.17
C GLY A 73 6.59 -5.94 -12.42
N HIS A 74 6.24 -4.65 -12.38
CA HIS A 74 6.51 -3.71 -13.48
C HIS A 74 8.02 -3.42 -13.62
N ALA A 75 8.76 -3.30 -12.52
CA ALA A 75 10.21 -3.09 -12.55
C ALA A 75 10.95 -4.26 -13.24
N ARG A 76 10.42 -5.49 -13.09
CA ARG A 76 10.99 -6.72 -13.67
C ARG A 76 10.47 -7.06 -15.07
N GLY A 77 9.62 -6.21 -15.68
CA GLY A 77 8.99 -6.48 -16.97
C GLY A 77 8.00 -7.66 -16.96
N LEU A 78 7.60 -8.14 -15.78
CA LEU A 78 6.69 -9.28 -15.60
C LEU A 78 5.24 -8.89 -15.88
N VAL A 79 4.90 -7.61 -15.75
CA VAL A 79 3.59 -7.06 -16.10
C VAL A 79 3.74 -6.29 -17.41
N ARG A 80 3.13 -6.78 -18.49
CA ARG A 80 3.11 -6.07 -19.79
C ARG A 80 2.51 -4.69 -19.62
N ARG A 81 3.16 -3.68 -20.20
CA ARG A 81 2.57 -2.33 -20.36
C ARG A 81 1.21 -2.48 -21.06
N GLN A 82 0.12 -2.16 -20.38
CA GLN A 82 -1.05 -1.68 -21.11
C GLN A 82 -0.65 -0.30 -21.65
N GLY A 83 -0.68 -0.15 -22.98
CA GLY A 83 -0.43 1.13 -23.64
C GLY A 83 -1.38 2.20 -23.14
N PRO A 84 -1.08 3.49 -23.43
CA PRO A 84 -1.99 4.56 -23.07
C PRO A 84 -3.38 4.27 -23.67
N TYR A 85 -4.41 4.32 -22.81
CA TYR A 85 -5.79 4.30 -23.24
C TYR A 85 -6.01 5.53 -24.14
N VAL A 86 -5.96 5.32 -25.46
CA VAL A 86 -6.34 6.33 -26.45
C VAL A 86 -7.84 6.51 -26.30
N ARG A 87 -8.27 7.67 -25.79
CA ARG A 87 -9.64 8.12 -25.96
C ARG A 87 -9.73 8.67 -27.37
N ASP A 88 -10.47 7.98 -28.22
CA ASP A 88 -11.05 8.58 -29.43
C ASP A 88 -12.01 9.71 -29.04
#